data_AF-A0A7G2IJ96-F1
#
_entry.id   AF-A0A7G2IJ96-F1
#
_cell.length_a   1.000
_cell.length_b   1.000
_cell.length_c   1.000
_cell.angle_alpha   90.00
_cell.angle_beta   90.00
_cell.angle_gamma   90.00
#
_symmetry.space_group_name_H-M   'P 1'
#
loop_
_entity.id
_entity.type
_entity.pdbx_description
1 polymer ?
#
loop_
_entity_poly.entity_id
_entity_poly.type
_entity_poly.pdbx_seq_one_letter_code
_entity_poly.pdbx_strand_id
1 'polypeptide(L)' 'MAFRWNKESLAVLRENAGVLTTEQIAGMLHTNITVVRNMAYRLKLSLRVSAYNQKTY' A
#
# COMPACT_ATOMS: atom_id res chain seq x y z
N MET A 1 -18.78 -3.79 3.04
CA MET A 1 -18.63 -2.34 2.81
C MET A 1 -17.39 -2.08 1.96
N ALA A 2 -17.40 -1.07 1.08
CA ALA A 2 -16.22 -0.65 0.31
C ALA A 2 -15.39 0.36 1.11
N PHE A 3 -14.06 0.19 1.15
CA PHE A 3 -13.15 1.15 1.75
C PHE A 3 -13.24 2.51 1.03
N ARG A 4 -13.39 3.60 1.79
CA ARG A 4 -13.48 4.96 1.24
C ARG A 4 -12.21 5.73 1.57
N TRP A 5 -11.58 6.28 0.54
CA TRP A 5 -10.42 7.15 0.69
C TRP A 5 -10.84 8.52 1.20
N ASN A 6 -10.15 8.99 2.22
CA ASN A 6 -10.27 10.32 2.82
C ASN A 6 -8.87 10.98 2.90
N LYS A 7 -8.79 12.24 3.35
CA LYS A 7 -7.52 12.97 3.42
C LYS A 7 -6.48 12.27 4.30
N GLU A 8 -6.90 11.70 5.43
CA GLU A 8 -6.01 11.02 6.39
C GLU A 8 -5.43 9.73 5.80
N SER A 9 -6.26 8.84 5.25
CA SER A 9 -5.82 7.61 4.59
C SER A 9 -4.93 7.87 3.38
N LEU A 10 -5.17 8.96 2.64
CA LEU A 10 -4.29 9.40 1.56
C LEU A 10 -2.94 9.91 2.09
N ALA A 11 -2.92 10.62 3.21
CA ALA A 11 -1.69 11.05 3.87
C ALA A 11 -0.87 9.82 4.33
N VAL A 12 -1.51 8.87 5.02
CA VAL A 12 -0.88 7.60 5.42
C VAL A 12 -0.27 6.87 4.21
N LEU A 13 -0.99 6.76 3.10
CA LEU A 13 -0.48 6.11 1.90
C LEU A 13 0.75 6.85 1.32
N ARG A 14 0.73 8.18 1.27
CA ARG A 14 1.82 9.00 0.71
C ARG A 14 3.07 8.99 1.59
N GLU A 15 2.91 9.15 2.89
CA GLU A 15 4.01 9.20 3.85
C GLU A 15 4.74 7.86 3.97
N ASN A 16 4.01 6.75 3.75
CA ASN A 16 4.56 5.40 3.89
C ASN A 16 4.92 4.73 2.56
N ALA A 17 4.60 5.37 1.42
CA ALA A 17 4.99 4.87 0.10
C ALA A 17 6.52 4.76 0.00
N GLY A 18 7.02 3.61 -0.46
CA GLY A 18 8.46 3.32 -0.57
C GLY A 18 9.14 2.93 0.75
N VAL A 19 8.52 3.19 1.90
CA VAL A 19 9.05 2.82 3.23
C VAL A 19 8.47 1.48 3.69
N LEU A 20 7.13 1.39 3.72
CA LEU A 20 6.38 0.22 4.15
C LEU A 20 5.93 -0.64 2.97
N THR A 21 5.74 -1.93 3.23
CA THR A 21 5.12 -2.84 2.25
C THR A 21 3.64 -2.52 2.09
N THR A 22 3.06 -2.92 0.96
CA THR A 22 1.62 -2.76 0.71
C THR A 22 0.76 -3.46 1.76
N GLU A 23 1.23 -4.58 2.32
CA GLU A 23 0.58 -5.33 3.39
C GLU A 23 0.52 -4.54 4.69
N GLN A 24 1.62 -3.90 5.09
CA GLN A 24 1.67 -3.09 6.30
C GLN A 24 0.72 -1.89 6.19
N ILE A 25 0.74 -1.20 5.05
CA ILE A 25 -0.17 -0.07 4.79
C ILE A 25 -1.64 -0.53 4.79
N ALA A 26 -1.92 -1.70 4.21
CA ALA A 26 -3.27 -2.28 4.23
C ALA A 26 -3.74 -2.60 5.66
N GLY A 27 -2.83 -3.12 6.49
CA GLY A 27 -3.09 -3.36 7.92
C GLY A 27 -3.40 -2.08 8.68
N MET A 28 -2.61 -1.01 8.50
CA MET A 28 -2.84 0.29 9.14
C MET A 28 -4.16 0.93 8.75
N LEU A 29 -4.55 0.79 7.48
CA LEU A 29 -5.81 1.34 6.95
C LEU A 29 -7.00 0.41 7.16
N HIS A 30 -6.83 -0.74 7.81
CA HIS A 30 -7.83 -1.79 7.98
C HIS A 30 -8.56 -2.11 6.65
N THR A 31 -7.79 -2.25 5.57
CA THR A 31 -8.30 -2.44 4.21
C THR A 31 -7.56 -3.57 3.48
N ASN A 32 -7.90 -3.81 2.22
CA ASN A 32 -7.30 -4.85 1.40
C ASN A 32 -6.06 -4.33 0.64
N ILE A 33 -5.03 -5.18 0.52
CA ILE A 33 -3.80 -4.93 -0.24
C ILE A 33 -4.10 -4.45 -1.66
N THR A 34 -5.10 -5.02 -2.33
CA THR A 34 -5.52 -4.65 -3.69
C THR A 34 -6.04 -3.21 -3.75
N VAL A 35 -6.76 -2.76 -2.71
CA VAL A 35 -7.26 -1.37 -2.64
C VAL A 35 -6.10 -0.39 -2.51
N VAL A 36 -5.12 -0.70 -1.66
CA VAL A 36 -3.89 0.09 -1.49
C VAL A 36 -3.08 0.14 -2.79
N ARG A 37 -2.86 -1.02 -3.43
CA ARG A 37 -2.11 -1.11 -4.69
C ARG A 37 -2.76 -0.30 -5.81
N ASN A 38 -4.08 -0.42 -5.97
CA ASN A 38 -4.84 0.33 -6.96
C ASN A 38 -4.75 1.84 -6.73
N MET A 39 -4.81 2.28 -5.47
CA MET A 39 -4.70 3.71 -5.17
C MET A 39 -3.28 4.23 -5.34
N ALA A 40 -2.27 3.48 -4.93
CA ALA A 40 -0.88 3.85 -5.17
C ALA A 40 -0.59 3.98 -6.67
N TYR A 41 -1.12 3.07 -7.50
CA TYR A 41 -1.04 3.15 -8.95
C TYR A 41 -1.69 4.44 -9.48
N ARG A 42 -2.92 4.76 -9.03
CA ARG A 42 -3.62 6.00 -9.41
C ARG A 42 -2.86 7.27 -9.00
N LEU A 43 -2.20 7.24 -7.86
CA LEU A 43 -1.40 8.35 -7.33
C LEU A 43 0.04 8.36 -7.85
N LYS A 44 0.43 7.42 -8.72
CA LYS A 44 1.79 7.24 -9.25
C LYS A 44 2.85 7.13 -8.14
N LEU A 45 2.50 6.48 -7.03
CA LEU A 45 3.41 6.23 -5.91
C LEU A 45 4.18 4.93 -6.12
N SER A 46 5.49 4.96 -5.84
CA SER A 46 6.30 3.75 -5.79
C SER A 46 6.08 3.05 -4.45
N LEU A 47 5.48 1.86 -4.49
CA LEU A 47 5.32 1.04 -3.28
C LEU A 47 6.57 0.18 -3.09
N ARG A 48 6.96 -0.02 -1.83
CA ARG A 48 7.99 -1.00 -1.51
C ARG A 48 7.44 -2.38 -1.79
N VAL A 49 7.90 -2.98 -2.88
CA VAL A 49 7.69 -4.40 -3.13
C VAL A 49 8.64 -5.12 -2.19
N SER A 50 8.11 -6.00 -1.34
CA SER A 50 8.98 -6.95 -0.64
C SER A 50 9.72 -7.70 -1.74
N ALA A 51 11.03 -7.47 -1.85
CA ALA A 51 11.84 -8.13 -2.86
C ALA A 51 11.48 -9.62 -2.80
N TYR A 52 11.04 -10.17 -3.92
CA TYR A 52 10.78 -11.60 -4.03
C TYR A 52 11.97 -12.30 -3.41
N ASN A 53 11.72 -13.04 -2.33
CA ASN A 53 12.72 -13.91 -1.74
C ASN A 53 13.00 -14.95 -2.83
N GLN A 54 13.94 -14.64 -3.73
CA GLN A 54 14.56 -15.57 -4.65
C GLN A 54 15.35 -16.54 -3.79
N LYS A 55 14.65 -17.46 -3.11
CA LYS A 55 15.21 -18.74 -2.73
C LYS A 55 14.78 -19.72 -3.79
N THR A 56 15.55 -19.71 -4.88
CA THR A 56 15.87 -20.89 -5.68
C THR A 56 16.19 -22.05 -4.73
N TYR A 57 15.40 -23.12 -4.82
CA TYR A 57 15.80 -24.48 -4.43
C TYR A 57 15.84 -25.33 -5.69
#